data_AF-A0A519UEM0-F1
#
_entry.id   AF-A0A519UEM0-F1
#
_cell.length_a   1.000
_cell.length_b   1.000
_cell.length_c   1.000
_cell.angle_alpha   90.00
_cell.angle_beta   90.00
_cell.angle_gamma   90.00
#
_symmetry.space_group_name_H-M   'P 1'
#
loop_
_entity.id
_entity.type
_entity.pdbx_description
1 polymer ?
#
loop_
_entity_poly.entity_id
_entity_poly.type
_entity_poly.pdbx_seq_one_letter_code
_entity_poly.pdbx_strand_id
1 'polypeptide(L)'
;MKTVLITAYAVNPYKGSEDGMGWNFILQAARFQKVIAVTRRNNGPHIARYLADNPAVAAQAAGVKFRYFDLPAWTRWWKKGPLLSLIYFYIWQLGIAVWLRRRRPAVDIVHNLNFHNDWTPSFLWLLGRPLVWGPIGHHPPIPASHLAR
;
A
#
# COMPACT_ATOMS: atom_id res chain seq x y z
N MET A 1 7.25 -20.89 6.84
CA MET A 1 6.46 -19.63 6.72
C MET A 1 7.25 -18.65 5.89
N LYS A 2 6.69 -18.14 4.79
CA LYS A 2 7.35 -17.18 3.89
C LYS A 2 7.18 -15.74 4.42
N THR A 3 8.01 -14.84 3.92
CA THR A 3 7.96 -13.40 4.21
C THR A 3 7.46 -12.64 2.99
N VAL A 4 6.32 -11.96 3.15
CA VAL A 4 5.66 -11.14 2.12
C VAL A 4 5.98 -9.68 2.37
N LEU A 5 6.54 -8.98 1.38
CA LEU A 5 6.66 -7.53 1.40
C LEU A 5 5.43 -6.92 0.73
N ILE A 6 4.59 -6.23 1.51
CA ILE A 6 3.40 -5.56 1.01
C ILE A 6 3.67 -4.06 0.97
N THR A 7 3.54 -3.42 -0.19
CA THR A 7 3.47 -1.96 -0.27
C THR A 7 2.02 -1.54 -0.39
N ALA A 8 1.56 -0.72 0.55
CA ALA A 8 0.19 -0.22 0.60
C ALA A 8 0.22 1.28 0.86
N TYR A 9 -0.11 2.07 -0.16
CA TYR A 9 -0.15 3.53 -0.07
C TYR A 9 -1.20 4.04 0.92
N ALA A 10 -2.38 3.43 0.95
CA ALA A 10 -3.50 3.81 1.82
C ALA A 10 -3.77 2.69 2.84
N VAL A 11 -3.70 3.01 4.13
CA VAL A 11 -3.93 2.06 5.22
C VAL A 11 -4.49 2.85 6.40
N ASN A 12 -5.73 2.59 6.79
CA ASN A 12 -6.28 3.17 8.01
C ASN A 12 -7.33 2.24 8.63
N PRO A 13 -7.14 1.77 9.87
CA PRO A 13 -8.09 0.86 10.52
C PRO A 13 -9.43 1.51 10.90
N TYR A 14 -9.51 2.85 10.89
CA TYR A 14 -10.73 3.59 11.22
C TYR A 14 -11.52 4.04 9.98
N LYS A 15 -11.10 3.66 8.76
CA LYS A 15 -11.73 4.07 7.51
C LYS A 15 -12.14 2.89 6.66
N GLY A 16 -13.10 3.10 5.76
CA GLY A 16 -13.50 2.14 4.72
C GLY A 16 -12.73 2.33 3.41
N SER A 17 -13.28 1.79 2.32
CA SER A 17 -12.74 1.88 0.96
C SER A 17 -11.27 1.42 0.87
N GLU A 18 -10.41 2.15 0.16
CA GLU A 18 -8.99 1.83 -0.08
C GLU A 18 -8.17 1.70 1.22
N ASP A 19 -8.42 2.59 2.18
CA ASP A 19 -7.70 2.62 3.46
C ASP A 19 -8.02 1.38 4.32
N GLY A 20 -9.32 1.06 4.44
CA GLY A 20 -9.80 -0.08 5.20
C GLY A 20 -9.46 -1.41 4.53
N MET A 21 -9.52 -1.46 3.19
CA MET A 21 -9.07 -2.61 2.42
C MET A 21 -7.58 -2.87 2.68
N GLY A 22 -6.73 -1.84 2.59
CA GLY A 22 -5.30 -1.95 2.83
C GLY A 22 -4.99 -2.54 4.21
N TRP A 23 -5.69 -2.05 5.24
CA TRP A 23 -5.59 -2.58 6.60
C TRP A 23 -5.97 -4.07 6.69
N ASN A 24 -7.15 -4.43 6.17
CA ASN A 24 -7.66 -5.80 6.29
C ASN A 24 -6.82 -6.80 5.49
N PHE A 25 -6.35 -6.47 4.29
CA PHE A 25 -5.50 -7.37 3.50
C PHE A 25 -4.17 -7.66 4.20
N ILE A 26 -3.55 -6.65 4.82
CA ILE A 26 -2.33 -6.83 5.61
C ILE A 26 -2.60 -7.81 6.77
N LEU A 27 -3.69 -7.61 7.51
CA LEU A 27 -4.05 -8.48 8.64
C LEU A 27 -4.41 -9.90 8.21
N GLN A 28 -5.08 -10.09 7.07
CA GLN A 28 -5.39 -11.42 6.56
C GLN A 28 -4.14 -12.15 6.08
N ALA A 29 -3.20 -11.45 5.43
CA ALA A 29 -1.91 -12.03 5.06
C ALA A 29 -1.10 -12.44 6.30
N ALA A 30 -1.17 -11.65 7.37
CA ALA A 30 -0.46 -11.90 8.63
C ALA A 30 -0.88 -13.18 9.35
N ARG A 31 -2.10 -13.70 9.09
CA ARG A 31 -2.59 -14.95 9.66
C ARG A 31 -1.80 -16.17 9.17
N PHE A 32 -1.18 -16.07 7.99
CA PHE A 32 -0.56 -17.22 7.32
C PHE A 32 0.94 -17.01 7.04
N GLN A 33 1.40 -15.76 6.97
CA GLN A 33 2.77 -15.42 6.57
C GLN A 33 3.35 -14.32 7.47
N LYS A 34 4.69 -14.19 7.47
CA LYS A 34 5.33 -12.99 8.01
C LYS A 34 5.11 -11.85 7.02
N VAL A 35 4.70 -10.69 7.50
CA VAL A 35 4.42 -9.54 6.63
C VAL A 35 5.36 -8.40 6.96
N ILE A 36 5.97 -7.80 5.94
CA ILE A 36 6.59 -6.48 6.04
C ILE A 36 5.66 -5.53 5.28
N ALA A 37 4.90 -4.72 6.00
CA ALA A 37 3.96 -3.77 5.40
C ALA A 37 4.60 -2.38 5.32
N VAL A 38 4.82 -1.86 4.12
CA VAL A 38 5.35 -0.52 3.89
C VAL A 38 4.22 0.41 3.47
N THR A 39 4.00 1.46 4.23
CA THR A 39 2.94 2.45 3.98
C THR A 39 3.43 3.88 4.18
N ARG A 40 2.55 4.86 3.96
CA ARG A 40 2.83 6.27 4.20
C ARG A 40 2.99 6.57 5.69
N ARG A 41 3.84 7.55 6.03
CA ARG A 41 4.10 7.94 7.44
C ARG A 41 2.86 8.43 8.17
N ASN A 42 1.94 9.12 7.50
CA ASN A 42 0.71 9.63 8.08
C ASN A 42 -0.27 8.53 8.53
N ASN A 43 -0.15 7.31 8.01
CA ASN A 43 -0.96 6.17 8.42
C ASN A 43 -0.50 5.58 9.77
N GLY A 44 0.77 5.82 10.14
CA GLY A 44 1.40 5.25 11.34
C GLY A 44 0.67 5.54 12.65
N PRO A 45 0.33 6.80 12.98
CA PRO A 45 -0.38 7.12 14.22
C PRO A 45 -1.72 6.40 14.36
N HIS A 46 -2.47 6.26 13.26
CA HIS A 46 -3.75 5.54 13.27
C HIS A 46 -3.58 4.03 13.51
N ILE A 47 -2.59 3.42 12.85
CA ILE A 47 -2.26 2.00 13.04
C ILE A 47 -1.83 1.75 14.49
N ALA A 48 -0.90 2.57 15.01
CA ALA A 48 -0.38 2.41 16.36
C ALA A 48 -1.47 2.54 17.42
N ARG A 49 -2.32 3.56 17.31
CA ARG A 49 -3.46 3.76 18.22
C ARG A 49 -4.42 2.57 18.18
N TYR A 50 -4.81 2.13 16.99
CA TYR A 50 -5.76 1.02 16.85
C TYR A 50 -5.23 -0.28 17.45
N LEU A 51 -3.95 -0.59 17.24
CA LEU A 51 -3.33 -1.77 17.82
C LEU A 51 -3.23 -1.70 19.35
N ALA A 52 -2.98 -0.51 19.92
CA ALA A 52 -2.99 -0.31 21.36
C ALA A 52 -4.38 -0.51 21.97
N ASP A 53 -5.41 0.00 21.30
CA ASP A 53 -6.80 -0.07 21.75
C ASP A 53 -7.43 -1.46 21.54
N ASN A 54 -6.85 -2.32 20.69
CA ASN A 54 -7.43 -3.61 20.29
C ASN A 54 -6.41 -4.77 20.43
N PRO A 55 -6.19 -5.30 21.65
CA PRO A 55 -5.18 -6.32 21.91
C PRO A 55 -5.34 -7.61 21.09
N ALA A 56 -6.57 -8.06 20.83
CA ALA A 56 -6.83 -9.22 19.99
C ALA A 56 -6.34 -9.02 18.55
N VAL A 57 -6.50 -7.81 18.00
CA VAL A 57 -5.99 -7.46 16.67
C VAL A 57 -4.47 -7.30 16.70
N ALA A 58 -3.90 -6.76 17.79
CA ALA A 58 -2.46 -6.71 17.97
C ALA A 58 -1.82 -8.11 18.00
N ALA A 59 -2.47 -9.09 18.63
CA ALA A 59 -2.02 -10.48 18.59
C ALA A 59 -2.03 -11.04 17.16
N GLN A 60 -3.09 -10.78 16.38
CA GLN A 60 -3.14 -11.15 14.95
C GLN A 60 -2.05 -10.43 14.13
N ALA A 61 -1.79 -9.16 14.43
CA ALA A 61 -0.80 -8.34 13.73
C ALA A 61 0.65 -8.59 14.21
N ALA A 62 0.89 -9.51 15.16
CA ALA A 62 2.21 -9.77 15.71
C ALA A 62 3.24 -10.22 14.65
N GLY A 63 2.76 -10.86 13.57
CA GLY A 63 3.57 -11.23 12.41
C GLY A 63 3.86 -10.09 11.42
N VAL A 64 3.32 -8.89 11.67
CA VAL A 64 3.43 -7.73 10.77
C VAL A 64 4.48 -6.75 11.27
N LYS A 65 5.45 -6.45 10.40
CA LYS A 65 6.43 -5.40 10.60
C LYS A 65 6.05 -4.17 9.76
N PHE A 66 5.40 -3.20 10.40
CA PHE A 66 5.09 -1.93 9.75
C PHE A 66 6.35 -1.10 9.52
N ARG A 67 6.48 -0.57 8.30
CA ARG A 67 7.53 0.34 7.85
C ARG A 67 6.89 1.52 7.15
N TYR A 68 7.53 2.67 7.23
CA TYR A 68 6.96 3.91 6.72
C TYR A 68 7.89 4.60 5.73
N PHE A 69 7.35 4.93 4.56
CA PHE A 69 8.08 5.60 3.49
C PHE A 69 7.26 6.76 2.92
N ASP A 70 7.87 7.95 2.93
CA ASP A 70 7.37 9.16 2.30
C ASP A 70 8.49 9.77 1.45
N LEU A 71 8.11 10.45 0.37
CA LEU A 71 8.99 11.34 -0.37
C LEU A 71 9.39 12.56 0.50
N PRO A 72 10.48 13.27 0.14
CA PRO A 72 10.89 14.49 0.85
C PRO A 72 9.74 15.46 1.07
N ALA A 73 9.73 16.13 2.22
CA ALA A 73 8.60 16.95 2.66
C ALA A 73 8.17 18.02 1.65
N TRP A 74 9.13 18.58 0.90
CA TRP A 74 8.92 19.63 -0.11
C TRP A 74 8.07 19.16 -1.30
N THR A 75 8.09 17.86 -1.65
CA THR A 75 7.28 17.33 -2.77
C THR A 75 5.78 17.34 -2.46
N ARG A 76 5.41 17.50 -1.17
CA ARG A 76 4.01 17.52 -0.74
C ARG A 76 3.32 18.86 -1.00
N TRP A 77 4.06 19.96 -1.12
CA TRP A 77 3.52 21.30 -1.35
C TRP A 77 2.79 21.44 -2.69
N TRP A 78 3.17 20.61 -3.68
CA TRP A 78 2.57 20.63 -5.00
C TRP A 78 1.33 19.75 -5.11
N LYS A 79 0.91 19.03 -4.06
CA LYS A 79 -0.25 18.12 -4.15
C LYS A 79 -1.58 18.89 -4.10
N LYS A 80 -1.84 19.72 -5.11
CA LYS A 80 -3.11 20.46 -5.30
C LYS A 80 -3.85 19.88 -6.50
N GLY A 81 -4.96 19.19 -6.25
CA GLY A 81 -5.82 18.63 -7.28
C GLY A 81 -5.44 17.22 -7.78
N PRO A 82 -6.23 16.66 -8.72
CA PRO A 82 -6.14 15.27 -9.16
C PRO A 82 -4.83 14.94 -9.89
N LEU A 83 -4.42 15.80 -10.84
CA LEU A 83 -3.23 15.59 -11.67
C LEU A 83 -1.95 15.51 -10.81
N LEU A 84 -1.77 16.46 -9.89
CA LEU A 84 -0.58 16.50 -9.05
C LEU A 84 -0.59 15.37 -8.00
N SER A 85 -1.77 14.90 -7.59
CA SER A 85 -1.90 13.69 -6.76
C SER A 85 -1.47 12.43 -7.50
N LEU A 86 -1.81 12.32 -8.78
CA LEU A 86 -1.38 11.24 -9.66
C LEU A 86 0.14 11.26 -9.85
N ILE A 87 0.72 12.41 -10.21
CA ILE A 87 2.17 12.56 -10.36
C ILE A 87 2.89 12.21 -9.05
N TYR A 88 2.37 12.69 -7.91
CA TYR A 88 2.92 12.35 -6.61
C TYR A 88 2.91 10.84 -6.37
N PHE A 89 1.80 10.16 -6.68
CA PHE A 89 1.68 8.71 -6.50
C PHE A 89 2.67 7.94 -7.38
N TYR A 90 2.86 8.36 -8.63
CA TYR A 90 3.89 7.83 -9.53
C TYR A 90 5.31 7.97 -8.97
N ILE A 91 5.67 9.17 -8.51
CA ILE A 91 7.00 9.41 -7.91
C ILE A 91 7.15 8.57 -6.64
N TRP A 92 6.08 8.40 -5.86
CA TRP A 92 6.09 7.56 -4.66
C TRP A 92 6.33 6.08 -5.01
N GLN A 93 5.67 5.55 -6.04
CA GLN A 93 5.86 4.17 -6.53
C GLN A 93 7.30 3.90 -6.97
N LEU A 94 7.92 4.84 -7.68
CA LEU A 94 9.34 4.73 -8.05
C LEU A 94 10.24 4.86 -6.81
N GLY A 95 9.97 5.86 -5.97
CA GLY A 95 10.75 6.16 -4.78
C GLY A 95 10.81 5.00 -3.80
N ILE A 96 9.67 4.34 -3.53
CA ILE A 96 9.62 3.18 -2.63
C ILE A 96 10.39 1.99 -3.20
N ALA A 97 10.29 1.74 -4.51
CA ALA A 97 11.04 0.67 -5.16
C ALA A 97 12.55 0.87 -5.07
N VAL A 98 13.05 2.10 -5.32
CA VAL A 98 14.47 2.45 -5.15
C VAL A 98 14.89 2.33 -3.68
N TRP A 99 14.08 2.83 -2.76
CA TRP A 99 14.35 2.77 -1.32
C TRP A 99 14.45 1.34 -0.79
N LEU A 100 13.58 0.44 -1.28
CA LEU A 100 13.58 -0.99 -0.97
C LEU A 100 14.74 -1.73 -1.64
N ARG A 101 15.01 -1.46 -2.92
CA ARG A 101 16.12 -2.09 -3.66
C ARG A 101 17.46 -1.82 -2.98
N ARG A 102 17.67 -0.61 -2.45
CA ARG A 102 18.87 -0.26 -1.68
C ARG A 102 18.99 -1.01 -0.35
N ARG A 103 17.85 -1.36 0.28
CA ARG A 103 17.80 -2.05 1.57
C ARG A 103 17.86 -3.56 1.47
N ARG A 104 17.57 -4.12 0.29
CA ARG A 104 17.56 -5.57 0.00
C ARG A 104 16.87 -6.38 1.11
N PRO A 105 15.59 -6.08 1.45
CA PRO A 105 14.90 -6.84 2.48
C PRO A 105 14.86 -8.32 2.09
N ALA A 106 15.12 -9.20 3.06
CA ALA A 106 14.99 -10.64 2.87
C ALA A 106 13.51 -11.03 2.84
N VAL A 107 12.94 -11.04 1.63
CA VAL A 107 11.54 -11.39 1.36
C VAL A 107 11.44 -12.40 0.22
N ASP A 108 10.43 -13.25 0.27
CA ASP A 108 10.19 -14.31 -0.71
C ASP A 108 9.30 -13.81 -1.87
N ILE A 109 8.43 -12.85 -1.58
CA ILE A 109 7.45 -12.30 -2.52
C ILE A 109 7.20 -10.82 -2.21
N VAL A 110 6.91 -10.05 -3.25
CA VAL A 110 6.58 -8.63 -3.16
C VAL A 110 5.18 -8.42 -3.70
N HIS A 111 4.41 -7.57 -3.04
CA HIS A 111 3.01 -7.34 -3.32
C HIS A 111 2.72 -5.84 -3.38
N ASN A 112 2.40 -5.34 -4.57
CA ASN A 112 1.84 -3.99 -4.73
C ASN A 112 0.33 -4.06 -4.48
N LEU A 113 -0.08 -3.74 -3.25
CA LEU A 113 -1.46 -3.95 -2.80
C LEU A 113 -2.40 -2.84 -3.25
N ASN A 114 -2.04 -1.58 -2.99
CA ASN A 114 -2.84 -0.42 -3.38
C ASN A 114 -1.95 0.80 -3.66
N PHE A 115 -2.42 1.80 -4.42
CA PHE A 115 -3.78 2.11 -4.90
C PHE A 115 -4.31 1.13 -5.97
N HIS A 116 -5.60 0.74 -5.92
CA HIS A 116 -6.20 -0.15 -6.92
C HIS A 116 -6.44 0.61 -8.22
N ASN A 117 -5.56 0.42 -9.18
CA ASN A 117 -5.74 0.93 -10.52
C ASN A 117 -4.88 0.09 -11.47
N ASP A 118 -5.24 0.09 -12.73
CA ASP A 118 -4.59 -0.64 -13.81
C ASP A 118 -3.62 0.22 -14.64
N TRP A 119 -3.63 1.54 -14.43
CA TRP A 119 -2.83 2.49 -15.21
C TRP A 119 -1.51 2.90 -14.56
N THR A 120 -1.34 2.80 -13.23
CA THR A 120 -0.07 3.10 -12.57
C THR A 120 0.81 1.85 -12.51
N PRO A 121 1.98 1.84 -13.16
CA PRO A 121 2.90 0.71 -13.06
C PRO A 121 3.45 0.58 -11.64
N SER A 122 3.69 -0.66 -11.23
CA SER A 122 4.55 -0.94 -10.09
C SER A 122 6.01 -1.01 -10.52
N PHE A 123 6.91 -0.45 -9.72
CA PHE A 123 8.36 -0.59 -9.92
C PHE A 123 8.99 -1.66 -9.00
N LEU A 124 8.17 -2.43 -8.29
CA LEU A 124 8.66 -3.42 -7.32
C LEU A 124 9.37 -4.62 -7.94
N TRP A 125 9.18 -4.85 -9.25
CA TRP A 125 9.96 -5.84 -10.00
C TRP A 125 11.48 -5.56 -9.95
N LEU A 126 11.88 -4.30 -9.68
CA LEU A 126 13.28 -3.90 -9.47
C LEU A 126 13.95 -4.61 -8.27
N LEU A 127 13.19 -5.26 -7.39
CA LEU A 127 13.71 -6.04 -6.26
C LEU A 127 14.17 -7.45 -6.67
N GLY A 128 13.88 -7.91 -7.90
CA GLY A 128 14.28 -9.24 -8.38
C GLY A 128 13.58 -10.39 -7.64
N ARG A 129 12.33 -10.16 -7.20
CA ARG A 129 11.50 -11.15 -6.50
C ARG A 129 10.18 -11.33 -7.24
N PRO A 130 9.49 -12.48 -7.08
CA PRO A 130 8.12 -12.64 -7.57
C PRO A 130 7.24 -11.47 -7.12
N LEU A 131 6.55 -10.85 -8.08
CA LEU A 131 5.70 -9.69 -7.87
C LEU A 131 4.24 -10.08 -8.05
N VAL A 132 3.44 -9.83 -7.03
CA VAL A 132 1.98 -9.80 -7.11
C VAL A 132 1.56 -8.35 -7.25
N TRP A 133 0.85 -8.02 -8.32
CA TRP A 133 0.25 -6.70 -8.48
C TRP A 133 -1.26 -6.84 -8.37
N GLY A 134 -1.83 -6.22 -7.33
CA GLY A 134 -3.28 -6.13 -7.17
C GLY A 134 -3.75 -6.18 -5.72
N PRO A 135 -5.06 -6.09 -5.47
CA PRO A 135 -6.15 -6.13 -6.45
C PRO A 135 -6.05 -5.02 -7.50
N ILE A 136 -6.50 -5.28 -8.73
CA ILE A 136 -6.52 -4.27 -9.78
C ILE A 136 -7.97 -3.83 -9.97
N GLY A 137 -8.19 -2.53 -9.86
CA GLY A 137 -9.46 -1.89 -10.23
C GLY A 137 -9.32 -1.32 -11.64
N HIS A 138 -10.10 -1.83 -12.59
CA HIS A 138 -10.29 -1.19 -13.89
C HIS A 138 -11.57 -0.34 -13.80
N HIS A 139 -11.50 0.92 -14.22
CA HIS A 139 -12.64 1.82 -14.27
C HIS A 139 -12.99 2.09 -15.75
N PRO A 140 -13.66 1.15 -16.43
CA PRO A 140 -14.05 1.34 -17.82
C PRO A 140 -15.05 2.50 -17.93
N PRO A 141 -15.10 3.19 -19.08
CA PRO A 141 -16.16 4.15 -19.33
C PRO A 141 -17.53 3.48 -19.21
N ILE A 142 -18.50 4.20 -18.62
CA ILE A 142 -19.88 3.72 -18.50
C ILE A 142 -20.43 3.52 -19.92
N PRO A 143 -21.02 2.34 -20.25
CA PRO A 143 -21.62 2.13 -21.56
C PRO A 143 -22.69 3.18 -21.85
N ALA A 144 -22.74 3.67 -23.09
CA ALA A 144 -23.64 4.75 -23.49
C ALA A 144 -25.13 4.47 -23.18
N SER A 145 -25.53 3.20 -23.19
CA SER A 145 -26.90 2.76 -22.84
C SER A 145 -27.30 3.03 -21.38
N HIS A 146 -26.33 3.30 -20.50
CA HIS A 146 -26.55 3.55 -19.07
C HIS A 146 -26.34 5.02 -18.69
N LEU A 147 -26.05 5.89 -19.66
CA LEU A 147 -26.01 7.34 -19.45
C LEU A 147 -27.44 7.89 -19.55
N ALA A 148 -27.87 8.67 -18.55
CA ALA A 148 -29.12 9.42 -18.65
C ALA A 148 -29.01 10.41 -19.82
N ARG A 149 -30.06 10.48 -20.65
CA ARG A 149 -30.16 11.47 -21.72
C ARG A 149 -30.40 12.87 -21.15
#